data_AF-A0A225V4Y0-F1
#
_entry.id   AF-A0A225V4Y0-F1
#
_cell.length_a   1.000
_cell.length_b   1.000
_cell.length_c   1.000
_cell.angle_alpha   90.00
_cell.angle_beta   90.00
_cell.angle_gamma   90.00
#
_symmetry.space_group_name_H-M   'P 1'
#
loop_
_entity.id
_entity.type
_entity.pdbx_description
1 polymer ?
#
loop_
_entity_poly.entity_id
_entity_poly.type
_entity_poly.pdbx_seq_one_letter_code
_entity_poly.pdbx_strand_id
1 'polypeptide(L)'
;MSRRMVDPLSKVAFAMSCLGGRARSWATGAHPHPTCFSTYESFKEELKLAFEPPQNEFRSRAEFLDLQQGKHDVHAYAQRARYLVSNVVTKPVDETTKVVTFMKGLKDGPVRTYLF
;
A
#
# COMPACT_ATOMS: atom_id res chain seq x y z
N MET A 1 19.97 -28.68 -7.06
CA MET A 1 20.67 -28.13 -5.88
C MET A 1 20.29 -26.66 -5.72
N SER A 2 19.40 -26.32 -4.79
CA SER A 2 19.12 -24.92 -4.45
C SER A 2 20.18 -24.44 -3.47
N ARG A 3 21.08 -23.55 -3.90
CA ARG A 3 22.08 -22.96 -3.00
C ARG A 3 21.34 -22.03 -2.05
N ARG A 4 21.26 -22.40 -0.76
CA ARG A 4 20.82 -21.48 0.28
C ARG A 4 21.78 -20.28 0.28
N MET A 5 21.29 -19.10 -0.04
CA MET A 5 22.06 -17.87 0.09
C MET A 5 22.20 -17.56 1.58
N VAL A 6 23.35 -17.90 2.15
CA VAL A 6 23.64 -17.71 3.59
C VAL A 6 24.14 -16.29 3.85
N ASP A 7 24.91 -15.74 2.91
CA ASP A 7 25.54 -14.43 3.03
C ASP A 7 24.52 -13.26 2.97
N PRO A 8 24.49 -12.37 3.98
CA PRO A 8 23.56 -11.24 4.04
C PRO A 8 23.65 -10.29 2.84
N LEU A 9 24.87 -9.99 2.36
CA LEU A 9 25.07 -9.08 1.23
C LEU A 9 24.57 -9.69 -0.08
N SER A 10 24.78 -10.99 -0.27
CA SER A 10 24.25 -11.74 -1.41
C SER A 10 22.71 -11.68 -1.45
N LYS A 11 22.03 -11.77 -0.31
CA LYS A 11 20.56 -11.64 -0.23
C LYS A 11 20.09 -10.25 -0.66
N VAL A 12 20.77 -9.21 -0.20
CA VAL A 12 20.47 -7.81 -0.58
C VAL A 12 20.71 -7.59 -2.07
N ALA A 13 21.86 -8.02 -2.60
CA ALA A 13 22.19 -7.88 -4.02
C ALA A 13 21.17 -8.58 -4.92
N PHE A 14 20.73 -9.79 -4.55
CA PHE A 14 19.67 -10.48 -5.26
C PHE A 14 18.33 -9.73 -5.18
N ALA A 15 17.92 -9.26 -4.01
CA ALA A 15 16.67 -8.50 -3.86
C ALA A 15 16.68 -7.20 -4.67
N MET A 16 17.82 -6.48 -4.70
CA MET A 16 18.01 -5.29 -5.52
C MET A 16 17.93 -5.60 -7.02
N SER A 17 18.44 -6.76 -7.46
CA SER A 17 18.36 -7.17 -8.88
C SER A 17 16.92 -7.33 -9.38
N CYS A 18 15.99 -7.61 -8.46
CA CYS A 18 14.57 -7.74 -8.75
C CYS A 18 13.84 -6.39 -8.88
N LEU A 19 14.48 -5.25 -8.55
CA LEU A 19 13.85 -3.93 -8.64
C LEU A 19 13.76 -3.44 -10.09
N GLY A 20 12.67 -2.73 -10.40
CA GLY A 20 12.42 -2.11 -11.70
C GLY A 20 12.06 -0.63 -11.58
N GLY A 21 12.17 0.11 -12.70
CA GLY A 21 11.75 1.51 -12.80
C GLY A 21 12.33 2.41 -11.71
N ARG A 22 11.47 3.20 -11.06
CA ARG A 22 11.85 4.14 -10.00
C ARG A 22 12.55 3.48 -8.81
N ALA A 23 12.18 2.24 -8.46
CA ALA A 23 12.81 1.50 -7.37
C ALA A 23 14.26 1.15 -7.69
N ARG A 24 14.57 0.80 -8.94
CA ARG A 24 15.96 0.57 -9.38
C ARG A 24 16.79 1.85 -9.31
N SER A 25 16.27 2.96 -9.84
CA SER A 25 16.97 4.26 -9.82
C SER A 25 17.23 4.76 -8.40
N TRP A 26 16.24 4.61 -7.50
CA TRP A 26 16.41 4.88 -6.08
C TRP A 26 17.50 4.00 -5.48
N ALA A 27 17.45 2.68 -5.69
CA ALA A 27 18.41 1.76 -5.11
C ALA A 27 19.85 2.03 -5.59
N THR A 28 20.04 2.46 -6.84
CA THR A 28 21.36 2.89 -7.34
C THR A 28 21.81 4.24 -6.77
N GLY A 29 20.87 5.17 -6.53
CA GLY A 29 21.17 6.50 -5.96
C GLY A 29 21.39 6.48 -4.44
N ALA A 30 20.74 5.57 -3.73
CA ALA A 30 20.94 5.28 -2.32
C ALA A 30 22.26 4.55 -2.04
N HIS A 31 23.03 4.22 -3.08
CA HIS A 31 24.23 3.38 -2.99
C HIS A 31 25.56 4.13 -3.26
N PRO A 32 25.86 5.28 -2.62
CA PRO A 32 27.22 5.83 -2.65
C PRO A 32 28.18 5.09 -1.72
N HIS A 33 27.70 4.16 -0.87
CA HIS A 33 28.53 3.45 0.11
C HIS A 33 28.30 1.92 0.13
N PRO A 34 29.35 1.07 0.11
CA PRO A 34 29.24 -0.39 0.02
C PRO A 34 28.48 -1.08 1.16
N THR A 35 28.24 -0.37 2.27
CA THR A 35 27.61 -0.89 3.50
C THR A 35 26.22 -0.33 3.76
N CYS A 36 25.63 0.43 2.82
CA CYS A 36 24.35 1.12 3.03
C CYS A 36 23.21 0.17 3.46
N PHE A 37 23.27 -1.10 3.06
CA PHE A 37 22.33 -2.14 3.48
C PHE A 37 23.09 -3.37 3.98
N SER A 38 23.44 -3.39 5.27
CA SER A 38 24.19 -4.50 5.90
C SER A 38 23.37 -5.78 6.04
N THR A 39 22.03 -5.70 5.97
CA THR A 39 21.13 -6.84 6.10
C THR A 39 19.93 -6.74 5.17
N TYR A 40 19.27 -7.88 4.92
CA TYR A 40 18.03 -7.90 4.16
C TYR A 40 16.88 -7.14 4.86
N GLU A 41 16.83 -7.17 6.19
CA GLU A 41 15.80 -6.45 6.95
C GLU A 41 15.98 -4.93 6.85
N SER A 42 17.21 -4.42 6.97
CA SER A 42 17.47 -2.98 6.82
C SER A 42 17.17 -2.49 5.40
N PHE A 43 17.50 -3.30 4.38
CA PHE A 43 17.10 -3.03 2.99
C PHE A 43 15.58 -2.95 2.84
N LYS A 44 14.85 -3.89 3.43
CA LYS A 44 13.38 -3.95 3.36
C LYS A 44 12.72 -2.75 4.02
N GLU A 45 13.19 -2.32 5.19
CA GLU A 45 12.65 -1.15 5.87
C GLU A 45 12.92 0.15 5.11
N GLU A 46 14.13 0.34 4.58
CA GLU A 46 14.47 1.50 3.74
C GLU A 46 13.64 1.53 2.44
N LEU A 47 13.43 0.36 1.82
CA LEU A 47 12.57 0.24 0.64
C LEU A 47 11.11 0.60 0.97
N LYS A 48 10.61 0.22 2.15
CA LYS A 48 9.29 0.67 2.62
C LYS A 48 9.28 2.18 2.83
N LEU A 49 10.22 2.74 3.59
CA LEU A 49 10.25 4.19 3.84
C LEU A 49 10.30 5.04 2.55
N ALA A 50 11.00 4.56 1.53
CA ALA A 50 11.14 5.27 0.26
C ALA A 50 9.90 5.20 -0.66
N PHE A 51 9.12 4.11 -0.58
CA PHE A 51 8.05 3.83 -1.55
C PHE A 51 6.67 3.64 -0.94
N GLU A 52 6.59 3.40 0.36
CA GLU A 52 5.35 3.49 1.09
C GLU A 52 4.89 4.94 1.00
N PRO A 53 3.69 5.21 0.47
CA PRO A 53 3.18 6.57 0.35
C PRO A 53 3.30 7.25 1.72
N PRO A 54 3.80 8.49 1.81
CA PRO A 54 3.85 9.22 3.08
C PRO A 54 2.46 9.14 3.67
N GLN A 55 2.39 8.38 4.77
CA GLN A 55 1.19 7.93 5.40
C GLN A 55 0.50 9.14 6.02
N ASN A 56 -0.16 9.94 5.18
CA ASN A 56 -1.28 10.73 5.65
C ASN A 56 -2.45 9.75 5.81
N GLU A 57 -2.27 8.77 6.70
CA GLU A 57 -3.31 7.83 7.10
C GLU A 57 -4.53 8.63 7.55
N PHE A 58 -4.28 9.78 8.19
CA PHE A 58 -5.32 10.74 8.55
C PHE A 58 -6.10 11.22 7.31
N ARG A 59 -5.43 11.62 6.22
CA ARG A 59 -6.09 11.97 4.95
C ARG A 59 -6.80 10.78 4.33
N SER A 60 -6.17 9.60 4.25
CA SER A 60 -6.81 8.42 3.65
C SER A 60 -8.04 7.99 4.44
N ARG A 61 -7.98 8.08 5.78
CA ARG A 61 -9.11 7.85 6.68
C ARG A 61 -10.20 8.91 6.49
N ALA A 62 -9.84 10.19 6.49
CA ALA A 62 -10.81 11.27 6.28
C ALA A 62 -11.51 11.11 4.92
N GLU A 63 -10.74 10.87 3.86
CA GLU A 63 -11.25 10.67 2.51
C GLU A 63 -12.10 9.39 2.39
N PHE A 64 -11.80 8.35 3.18
CA PHE A 64 -12.65 7.17 3.28
C PHE A 64 -13.99 7.49 3.96
N LEU A 65 -13.97 8.21 5.09
CA LEU A 65 -15.18 8.58 5.83
C LEU A 65 -16.11 9.51 5.04
N ASP A 66 -15.55 10.33 4.16
CA ASP A 66 -16.29 11.23 3.26
C ASP A 66 -16.59 10.61 1.88
N LEU A 67 -16.26 9.33 1.66
CA LEU A 67 -16.30 8.69 0.35
C LEU A 67 -17.73 8.59 -0.19
N GLN A 68 -17.96 9.16 -1.38
CA GLN A 68 -19.24 9.10 -2.11
C GLN A 68 -19.04 8.45 -3.49
N GLN A 69 -20.00 7.64 -3.94
CA GLN A 69 -19.96 7.00 -5.25
C GLN A 69 -19.95 8.04 -6.38
N GLY A 70 -20.79 9.07 -6.26
CA GLY A 70 -20.91 10.11 -7.28
C GLY A 70 -21.25 9.53 -8.66
N LYS A 71 -20.44 9.87 -9.67
CA LYS A 71 -20.62 9.38 -11.06
C LYS A 71 -19.94 8.04 -11.33
N HIS A 72 -19.19 7.48 -10.39
CA HIS A 72 -18.46 6.23 -10.59
C HIS A 72 -19.40 5.03 -10.60
N ASP A 73 -19.05 4.00 -11.36
CA ASP A 73 -19.68 2.69 -11.20
C ASP A 73 -19.32 2.07 -9.84
N VAL A 74 -20.04 1.01 -9.47
CA VAL A 74 -19.88 0.36 -8.15
C VAL A 74 -18.49 -0.28 -8.00
N HIS A 75 -17.91 -0.78 -9.09
CA HIS A 75 -16.61 -1.44 -9.03
C HIS A 75 -15.47 -0.43 -8.79
N ALA A 76 -15.47 0.68 -9.53
CA ALA A 76 -14.54 1.79 -9.33
C ALA A 76 -14.67 2.39 -7.92
N TYR A 77 -15.91 2.54 -7.44
CA TYR A 77 -16.18 2.97 -6.06
C TYR A 77 -15.61 1.98 -5.02
N ALA A 78 -15.83 0.67 -5.20
CA ALA A 78 -15.29 -0.38 -4.33
C ALA A 78 -13.75 -0.46 -4.38
N GLN A 79 -13.14 -0.24 -5.54
CA GLN A 79 -11.68 -0.15 -5.65
C GLN A 79 -11.14 1.07 -4.89
N ARG A 80 -11.79 2.24 -5.01
CA ARG A 80 -11.39 3.45 -4.28
C ARG A 80 -11.48 3.25 -2.78
N ALA A 81 -12.58 2.67 -2.30
CA ALA A 81 -12.77 2.32 -0.89
C ALA A 81 -11.65 1.40 -0.38
N ARG A 82 -11.37 0.31 -1.11
CA ARG A 82 -10.30 -0.65 -0.75
C ARG A 82 -8.93 0.01 -0.66
N TYR A 83 -8.59 0.86 -1.63
CA TYR A 83 -7.32 1.58 -1.64
C TYR A 83 -7.19 2.53 -0.44
N LEU A 84 -8.26 3.26 -0.10
CA LEU A 84 -8.22 4.18 1.05
C LEU A 84 -8.06 3.43 2.37
N VAL A 85 -8.75 2.31 2.54
CA VAL A 85 -8.61 1.44 3.72
C VAL A 85 -7.22 0.82 3.79
N SER A 86 -6.63 0.38 2.67
CA SER A 86 -5.28 -0.24 2.68
C SER A 86 -4.17 0.72 3.09
N ASN A 87 -4.40 2.04 2.97
CA ASN A 87 -3.44 3.06 3.36
C ASN A 87 -3.46 3.38 4.87
N VAL A 88 -4.42 2.84 5.64
CA VAL A 88 -4.55 3.06 7.08
C VAL A 88 -4.07 1.82 7.82
N VAL A 89 -2.78 1.78 8.12
CA VAL A 89 -2.09 0.57 8.61
C VAL A 89 -1.94 0.61 10.14
N THR A 90 -1.60 1.76 10.74
CA THR A 90 -1.28 1.82 12.18
C THR A 90 -2.51 1.57 13.07
N LYS A 91 -3.66 2.10 12.66
CA LYS A 91 -4.96 1.91 13.32
C LYS A 91 -5.97 1.55 12.24
N PRO A 92 -6.12 0.28 11.87
CA PRO A 92 -7.06 -0.12 10.84
C PRO A 92 -8.48 0.35 11.17
N VAL A 93 -9.26 0.72 10.14
CA VAL A 93 -10.70 0.99 10.29
C VAL A 93 -11.39 -0.32 10.67
N ASP A 94 -12.34 -0.30 11.61
CA ASP A 94 -13.11 -1.49 11.97
C ASP A 94 -14.11 -1.86 10.85
N GLU A 95 -14.46 -3.14 10.75
CA GLU A 95 -15.34 -3.64 9.68
C GLU A 95 -16.72 -2.99 9.69
N THR A 96 -17.28 -2.70 10.86
CA THR A 96 -18.58 -2.02 10.97
C THR A 96 -18.50 -0.63 10.34
N THR A 97 -17.49 0.17 10.69
CA THR A 97 -17.26 1.48 10.08
C THR A 97 -17.00 1.36 8.58
N LYS A 98 -16.27 0.35 8.11
CA LYS A 98 -16.05 0.14 6.68
C LYS A 98 -17.37 -0.08 5.93
N VAL A 99 -18.19 -1.01 6.41
CA VAL A 99 -19.47 -1.35 5.80
C VAL A 99 -20.41 -0.16 5.84
N VAL A 100 -20.59 0.48 7.01
CA VAL A 100 -21.51 1.63 7.15
C VAL A 100 -21.09 2.79 6.24
N THR A 101 -19.80 3.11 6.19
CA THR A 101 -19.27 4.19 5.36
C THR A 101 -19.47 3.89 3.87
N PHE A 102 -19.13 2.68 3.44
CA PHE A 102 -19.30 2.23 2.05
C PHE A 102 -20.78 2.26 1.63
N MET A 103 -21.67 1.74 2.46
CA MET A 103 -23.10 1.70 2.15
C MET A 103 -23.73 3.10 2.18
N LYS A 104 -23.30 3.98 3.08
CA LYS A 104 -23.76 5.38 3.15
C LYS A 104 -23.37 6.19 1.91
N GLY A 105 -22.22 5.89 1.31
CA GLY A 105 -21.73 6.60 0.12
C GLY A 105 -22.24 6.06 -1.21
N LEU A 106 -22.96 4.92 -1.23
CA LEU A 106 -23.61 4.42 -2.44
C LEU A 106 -24.73 5.36 -2.90
N LYS A 107 -24.81 5.59 -4.21
CA LYS A 107 -25.89 6.41 -4.79
C LYS A 107 -27.23 5.68 -4.64
N ASP A 108 -28.29 6.43 -4.40
CA ASP A 108 -29.65 5.88 -4.37
C ASP A 108 -30.01 5.27 -5.74
N GLY A 109 -30.44 4.02 -5.71
CA GLY A 109 -30.74 3.21 -6.89
C GLY A 109 -30.87 1.72 -6.52
N PRO A 110 -31.23 0.84 -7.47
CA PRO A 110 -31.50 -0.57 -7.20
C PRO A 110 -30.38 -1.27 -6.41
N VAL A 111 -29.12 -0.88 -6.61
CA VAL A 111 -27.97 -1.42 -5.86
C VAL A 111 -28.10 -1.20 -4.34
N ARG A 112 -28.59 -0.05 -3.89
CA ARG A 112 -28.83 0.20 -2.46
C ARG A 112 -30.03 -0.58 -1.93
N THR A 113 -31.00 -0.87 -2.79
CA THR A 113 -32.26 -1.57 -2.45
C THR A 113 -32.15 -3.10 -2.52
N TYR A 114 -31.18 -3.67 -3.25
CA TYR A 114 -30.98 -5.13 -3.38
C TYR A 114 -29.85 -5.68 -2.51
N LEU A 115 -29.02 -4.82 -1.93
CA LEU A 115 -27.98 -5.21 -0.96
C LEU A 115 -28.50 -5.24 0.49
N PHE A 116 -29.78 -4.88 0.70
CA PHE A 116 -30.48 -4.90 2.00
C PHE A 116 -31.91 -5.40 1.86
#